data_AF-A0A485MAA8-F1
#
_entry.id   AF-A0A485MAA8-F1
#
_cell.length_a   1.000
_cell.length_b   1.000
_cell.length_c   1.000
_cell.angle_alpha   90.00
_cell.angle_beta   90.00
_cell.angle_gamma   90.00
#
_symmetry.space_group_name_H-M   'P 1'
#
loop_
_entity.id
_entity.type
_entity.pdbx_description
1 polymer ?
#
loop_
_entity_poly.entity_id
_entity_poly.type
_entity_poly.pdbx_seq_one_letter_code
_entity_poly.pdbx_strand_id
1 'polypeptide(L)'
;MGVDTDDNYYFQDLNDIPFYARTYVGGMYKHRFMVGYPGNVFQPNKPVTRAELSVVLYRILLSQSQDDSDQDSDDGDYDEDVDDLELVSLKPADGSDDVAPSTSRLVVRFNLEVRAVEDNENVRDGIRVRNVTDDYNVGIDRVSFSGKELRIDLDEPLESNTTYRVTIDNDIIEDREYGQYFEGIDAGDWEFSTDYEELEILELTPENGASNVNGPRTEVLKAWFNGDIQVVDGKDLLRSVRVYNRTDREIVEIKKVELDQDKLLITLKEPLLRNIVYEVTIRANCFEAEDTGDKFEGLDGSEWRFTTR
;
A
#
# COMPACT_ATOMS: atom_id res chain seq x y z
N MET A 1 39.78 23.92 14.34
CA MET A 1 40.50 23.33 13.19
C MET A 1 40.65 21.85 13.49
N GLY A 2 40.09 20.98 12.63
CA GLY A 2 40.21 19.52 12.73
C GLY A 2 38.87 18.82 12.98
N VAL A 3 38.20 18.45 11.89
CA VAL A 3 37.04 17.55 11.81
C VAL A 3 37.56 16.11 11.97
N ASP A 4 36.87 15.25 12.70
CA ASP A 4 36.89 13.80 12.46
C ASP A 4 35.44 13.32 12.43
N THR A 5 34.90 13.34 11.21
CA THR A 5 33.73 12.59 10.75
C THR A 5 34.23 11.23 10.30
N ASP A 6 34.03 10.17 11.09
CA ASP A 6 33.99 8.78 10.61
C ASP A 6 33.69 7.81 11.77
N ASP A 7 32.49 7.87 12.34
CA ASP A 7 31.90 6.67 12.96
C ASP A 7 31.12 5.93 11.86
N ASN A 8 31.87 5.10 11.14
CA ASN A 8 31.42 4.37 9.96
C ASN A 8 30.53 3.17 10.40
N TYR A 9 29.26 3.45 10.69
CA TYR A 9 28.22 2.48 11.12
C TYR A 9 27.73 1.54 9.99
N TYR A 10 28.64 1.02 9.16
CA TYR A 10 28.28 0.23 7.98
C TYR A 10 29.11 -1.05 7.85
N PHE A 11 28.46 -2.15 7.43
CA PHE A 11 29.15 -3.39 7.07
C PHE A 11 29.99 -3.18 5.80
N GLN A 12 31.17 -3.81 5.72
CA GLN A 12 32.07 -3.68 4.57
C GLN A 12 31.49 -4.26 3.27
N ASP A 13 30.56 -5.20 3.38
CA ASP A 13 29.85 -5.85 2.29
C ASP A 13 28.45 -5.28 2.06
N LEU A 14 28.20 -4.02 2.44
CA LEU A 14 26.91 -3.34 2.23
C LEU A 14 26.44 -3.37 0.77
N ASN A 15 27.36 -3.36 -0.19
CA ASN A 15 27.04 -3.48 -1.61
C ASN A 15 26.51 -4.87 -2.01
N ASP A 16 26.82 -5.91 -1.25
CA ASP A 16 26.32 -7.27 -1.48
C ASP A 16 24.93 -7.46 -0.86
N ILE A 17 24.49 -6.55 0.01
CA ILE A 17 23.15 -6.55 0.62
C ILE A 17 22.18 -5.92 -0.38
N PRO A 18 21.13 -6.66 -0.84
CA PRO A 18 20.10 -6.11 -1.70
C PRO A 18 19.49 -4.83 -1.10
N PHE A 19 19.20 -3.84 -1.93
CA PHE A 19 18.76 -2.51 -1.47
C PHE A 19 17.59 -2.58 -0.49
N TYR A 20 16.55 -3.37 -0.82
CA TYR A 20 15.38 -3.59 0.02
C TYR A 20 15.69 -4.18 1.41
N ALA A 21 16.82 -4.87 1.58
CA ALA A 21 17.18 -5.54 2.82
C ALA A 21 18.02 -4.67 3.76
N ARG A 22 18.56 -3.55 3.28
CA ARG A 22 19.54 -2.73 4.02
C ARG A 22 18.95 -2.11 5.27
N THR A 23 17.73 -1.57 5.21
CA THR A 23 17.02 -0.98 6.36
C THR A 23 16.81 -2.01 7.47
N TYR A 24 16.35 -3.22 7.12
CA TYR A 24 16.16 -4.31 8.08
C TYR A 24 17.47 -4.78 8.71
N VAL A 25 18.53 -4.90 7.91
CA VAL A 25 19.87 -5.27 8.41
C VAL A 25 20.43 -4.19 9.34
N GLY A 26 20.24 -2.91 9.00
CA GLY A 26 20.60 -1.77 9.85
C GLY A 26 19.87 -1.80 11.19
N GLY A 27 18.54 -2.02 11.18
CA GLY A 27 17.74 -2.15 12.40
C GLY A 27 18.21 -3.31 13.29
N MET A 28 18.49 -4.47 12.71
CA MET A 28 19.01 -5.64 13.44
C MET A 28 20.42 -5.41 14.02
N TYR A 29 21.23 -4.57 13.37
CA TYR A 29 22.55 -4.18 13.87
C TYR A 29 22.46 -3.14 14.99
N LYS A 30 21.63 -2.10 14.82
CA LYS A 30 21.36 -1.06 15.84
C LYS A 30 20.98 -1.69 17.18
N HIS A 31 20.07 -2.66 17.16
CA HIS A 31 19.60 -3.38 18.35
C HIS A 31 20.53 -4.51 18.82
N ARG A 32 21.71 -4.67 18.19
CA ARG A 32 22.70 -5.73 18.47
C ARG A 32 22.14 -7.17 18.36
N PHE A 33 21.01 -7.35 17.69
CA PHE A 33 20.43 -8.65 17.39
C PHE A 33 21.33 -9.42 16.43
N MET A 34 21.84 -8.76 15.40
CA MET A 34 22.87 -9.26 14.48
C MET A 34 24.05 -8.30 14.40
N VAL A 35 25.22 -8.74 14.86
CA VAL A 35 26.44 -7.92 14.90
C VAL A 35 27.38 -8.19 13.70
N GLY A 36 26.93 -8.99 12.74
CA GLY A 36 27.75 -9.49 11.63
C GLY A 36 28.81 -10.51 12.07
N TYR A 37 29.72 -10.79 11.15
CA TYR A 37 30.84 -11.71 11.31
C TYR A 37 32.17 -10.98 11.58
N PRO A 38 33.20 -11.68 12.09
CA PRO A 38 34.54 -11.12 12.22
C PRO A 38 34.99 -10.47 10.90
N GLY A 39 35.46 -9.23 10.98
CA GLY A 39 35.78 -8.42 9.80
C GLY A 39 34.72 -7.38 9.41
N ASN A 40 33.68 -7.18 10.23
CA ASN A 40 32.61 -6.20 10.00
C ASN A 40 31.86 -6.45 8.69
N VAL A 41 31.48 -7.71 8.44
CA VAL A 41 30.72 -8.14 7.25
C VAL A 41 29.43 -8.85 7.64
N PHE A 42 28.35 -8.66 6.88
CA PHE A 42 27.04 -9.24 7.11
C PHE A 42 26.85 -10.62 6.46
N GLN A 43 27.41 -10.81 5.26
CA GLN A 43 27.34 -12.00 4.41
C GLN A 43 25.89 -12.37 3.99
N PRO A 44 25.19 -11.49 3.24
CA PRO A 44 23.76 -11.64 2.93
C PRO A 44 23.40 -12.93 2.18
N ASN A 45 24.34 -13.45 1.37
CA ASN A 45 24.13 -14.67 0.58
C ASN A 45 24.52 -15.96 1.31
N LYS A 46 24.96 -15.86 2.57
CA LYS A 46 25.34 -17.03 3.38
C LYS A 46 24.10 -17.60 4.07
N PRO A 47 23.83 -18.92 3.93
CA PRO A 47 22.75 -19.56 4.67
C PRO A 47 22.96 -19.43 6.19
N VAL A 48 21.93 -18.98 6.90
CA VAL A 48 21.93 -18.89 8.37
C VAL A 48 21.79 -20.30 8.98
N THR A 49 22.64 -20.64 9.94
CA THR A 49 22.54 -21.90 10.67
C THR A 49 21.46 -21.83 11.75
N ARG A 50 20.92 -22.99 12.14
CA ARG A 50 19.95 -23.08 13.26
C ARG A 50 20.49 -22.50 14.56
N ALA A 51 21.80 -22.59 14.81
CA ALA A 51 22.43 -22.03 16.00
C ALA A 51 22.49 -20.50 15.94
N GLU A 52 22.87 -19.91 14.80
CA GLU A 52 22.89 -18.46 14.59
C GLU A 52 21.49 -17.86 14.72
N LEU A 53 20.48 -18.49 14.08
CA LEU A 53 19.08 -18.07 14.22
C LEU A 53 18.59 -18.18 15.67
N SER A 54 18.98 -19.22 16.39
CA SER A 54 18.63 -19.37 17.82
C SER A 54 19.27 -18.29 18.69
N VAL A 55 20.49 -17.84 18.36
CA VAL A 55 21.15 -16.73 19.08
C VAL A 55 20.45 -15.40 18.81
N VAL A 56 20.03 -15.16 17.57
CA VAL A 56 19.25 -13.95 17.21
C VAL A 56 17.92 -13.94 17.97
N LEU A 57 17.16 -15.05 17.93
CA LEU A 57 15.91 -15.18 18.68
C LEU A 57 16.13 -15.06 20.19
N TYR A 58 17.20 -15.64 20.72
CA TYR A 58 17.54 -15.53 22.14
C TYR A 58 17.86 -14.08 22.55
N ARG A 59 18.52 -13.30 21.70
CA ARG A 59 18.77 -11.87 21.96
C ARG A 59 17.50 -11.04 21.92
N ILE A 60 16.59 -11.34 20.99
CA ILE A 60 15.26 -10.71 20.90
C ILE A 60 14.41 -11.07 22.13
N LEU A 61 14.44 -12.33 22.57
CA LEU A 61 13.71 -12.76 23.76
C LEU A 61 14.32 -12.18 25.04
N LEU A 62 15.64 -12.02 25.10
CA LEU A 62 16.31 -11.34 26.20
C LEU A 62 15.99 -9.84 26.22
N SER A 63 15.96 -9.17 25.07
CA SER A 63 15.54 -7.76 25.03
C SER A 63 14.09 -7.59 25.48
N GLN A 64 13.22 -8.58 25.23
CA GLN A 64 11.84 -8.61 25.73
C GLN A 64 11.69 -9.04 27.20
N SER A 65 12.77 -9.43 27.88
CA SER A 65 12.72 -9.94 29.27
C SER A 65 13.66 -9.20 30.22
N GLN A 66 14.35 -8.16 29.74
CA GLN A 66 15.12 -7.25 30.59
C GLN A 66 14.28 -6.10 31.17
N ASP A 67 12.97 -6.09 30.93
CA ASP A 67 12.00 -5.16 31.56
C ASP A 67 11.56 -5.54 32.98
N ASP A 68 12.01 -6.67 33.55
CA ASP A 68 11.60 -7.07 34.90
C ASP A 68 12.78 -7.64 35.72
N SER A 69 13.48 -6.77 36.46
CA SER A 69 13.80 -6.89 37.90
C SER A 69 15.13 -6.22 38.34
N ASP A 70 14.94 -5.10 39.05
CA ASP A 70 15.65 -4.54 40.21
C ASP A 70 17.15 -4.22 40.18
N GLN A 71 17.36 -2.90 40.31
CA GLN A 71 18.56 -2.16 40.69
C GLN A 71 19.25 -2.68 41.95
N ASP A 72 20.58 -2.67 41.95
CA ASP A 72 21.32 -2.18 43.12
C ASP A 72 22.60 -1.44 42.70
N SER A 73 22.41 -0.24 42.13
CA SER A 73 23.27 0.93 42.36
C SER A 73 22.69 2.17 41.66
N ASP A 74 21.93 2.96 42.41
CA ASP A 74 21.98 4.43 42.43
C ASP A 74 22.33 5.16 41.11
N ASP A 75 21.36 5.30 40.20
CA ASP A 75 20.98 6.57 39.55
C ASP A 75 19.74 6.31 38.66
N GLY A 76 18.81 7.26 38.63
CA GLY A 76 17.48 7.07 38.06
C GLY A 76 17.42 7.06 36.54
N ASP A 77 16.52 6.25 35.99
CA ASP A 77 15.79 6.57 34.75
C ASP A 77 14.55 5.66 34.65
N TYR A 78 13.40 6.22 34.30
CA TYR A 78 12.21 5.45 33.93
C TYR A 78 12.22 5.42 32.40
N ASP A 79 12.73 4.35 31.79
CA ASP A 79 12.59 4.14 30.34
C ASP A 79 11.13 3.75 30.08
N GLU A 80 10.32 4.69 29.59
CA GLU A 80 9.04 4.36 28.98
C GLU A 80 9.33 3.68 27.65
N ASP A 81 8.76 2.51 27.38
CA ASP A 81 8.79 1.89 26.05
C ASP A 81 8.07 2.83 25.07
N VAL A 82 8.85 3.65 24.37
CA VAL A 82 8.36 4.60 23.40
C VAL A 82 8.34 3.94 22.02
N ASP A 83 7.18 3.89 21.37
CA ASP A 83 7.09 3.48 19.96
C ASP A 83 7.85 4.50 19.08
N ASP A 84 8.76 4.04 18.22
CA ASP A 84 9.47 4.91 17.26
C ASP A 84 8.48 5.46 16.21
N LEU A 85 8.60 6.72 15.81
CA LEU A 85 7.78 7.30 14.73
C LEU A 85 8.20 6.71 13.38
N GLU A 86 7.31 5.95 12.75
CA GLU A 86 7.55 5.25 11.50
C GLU A 86 6.51 5.60 10.43
N LEU A 87 6.97 5.59 9.17
CA LEU A 87 6.11 5.67 8.00
C LEU A 87 5.41 4.33 7.76
N VAL A 88 4.09 4.37 7.60
CA VAL A 88 3.24 3.19 7.39
C VAL A 88 2.86 3.03 5.92
N SER A 89 2.50 4.10 5.23
CA SER A 89 2.14 4.04 3.81
C SER A 89 2.15 5.41 3.13
N LEU A 90 2.38 5.40 1.82
CA LEU A 90 2.28 6.54 0.93
C LEU A 90 1.08 6.35 -0.02
N LYS A 91 0.37 7.44 -0.33
CA LYS A 91 -0.66 7.47 -1.38
C LYS A 91 -0.46 8.68 -2.29
N PRO A 92 -0.17 8.50 -3.58
CA PRO A 92 0.10 7.21 -4.25
C PRO A 92 1.27 6.46 -3.63
N ALA A 93 1.30 5.13 -3.78
CA ALA A 93 2.41 4.34 -3.27
C ALA A 93 3.69 4.65 -4.05
N ASP A 94 4.84 4.47 -3.40
CA ASP A 94 6.13 4.57 -4.08
C ASP A 94 6.25 3.47 -5.16
N GLY A 95 6.68 3.86 -6.35
CA GLY A 95 6.83 3.03 -7.53
C GLY A 95 5.56 2.76 -8.34
N SER A 96 4.39 3.25 -7.94
CA SER A 96 3.14 3.08 -8.71
C SER A 96 3.23 3.78 -10.07
N ASP A 97 2.74 3.14 -11.13
CA ASP A 97 2.75 3.67 -12.50
C ASP A 97 1.36 4.03 -13.06
N ASP A 98 0.31 3.66 -12.36
CA ASP A 98 -1.10 3.75 -12.75
C ASP A 98 -1.87 4.89 -12.04
N VAL A 99 -1.17 5.91 -11.53
CA VAL A 99 -1.78 6.99 -10.75
C VAL A 99 -2.72 7.83 -11.60
N ALA A 100 -3.97 8.06 -11.15
CA ALA A 100 -4.90 8.88 -11.91
C ALA A 100 -4.45 10.33 -12.00
N PRO A 101 -4.47 10.95 -13.20
CA PRO A 101 -4.20 12.38 -13.38
C PRO A 101 -5.17 13.26 -12.59
N SER A 102 -6.39 12.80 -12.33
CA SER A 102 -7.37 13.53 -11.51
C SER A 102 -6.95 13.65 -10.03
N THR A 103 -5.91 12.95 -9.59
CA THR A 103 -5.37 13.02 -8.23
C THR A 103 -4.90 14.44 -7.94
N SER A 104 -5.43 15.02 -6.86
CA SER A 104 -5.03 16.34 -6.36
C SER A 104 -4.64 16.32 -4.88
N ARG A 105 -4.59 15.14 -4.27
CA ARG A 105 -4.20 14.94 -2.87
C ARG A 105 -3.23 13.78 -2.75
N LEU A 106 -2.10 14.03 -2.10
CA LEU A 106 -1.16 13.02 -1.66
C LEU A 106 -1.32 12.81 -0.15
N VAL A 107 -1.10 11.59 0.33
CA VAL A 107 -1.25 11.22 1.75
C VAL A 107 -0.05 10.44 2.24
N VAL A 108 0.49 10.86 3.38
CA VAL A 108 1.49 10.10 4.14
C VAL A 108 0.84 9.61 5.43
N ARG A 109 0.93 8.32 5.69
CA ARG A 109 0.39 7.70 6.91
C ARG A 109 1.52 7.24 7.81
N PHE A 110 1.39 7.52 9.10
CA PHE A 110 2.34 7.17 10.15
C PHE A 110 1.75 6.13 11.10
N ASN A 111 2.60 5.51 11.90
CA ASN A 111 2.19 4.58 12.97
C ASN A 111 1.65 5.34 14.19
N LEU A 112 2.11 6.57 14.44
CA LEU A 112 1.69 7.45 15.53
C LEU A 112 0.94 8.69 15.02
N GLU A 113 0.25 9.39 15.92
CA GLU A 113 -0.37 10.67 15.56
C GLU A 113 0.70 11.74 15.39
N VAL A 114 0.58 12.54 14.34
CA VAL A 114 1.60 13.52 13.95
C VAL A 114 1.08 14.96 13.99
N ARG A 115 2.01 15.91 14.04
CA ARG A 115 1.77 17.34 13.92
C ARG A 115 2.96 18.05 13.26
N ALA A 116 2.72 19.27 12.80
CA ALA A 116 3.79 20.20 12.46
C ALA A 116 4.59 20.55 13.71
N VAL A 117 5.92 20.66 13.56
CA VAL A 117 6.82 21.15 14.61
C VAL A 117 6.56 22.64 14.88
N GLU A 118 6.53 23.46 13.81
CA GLU A 118 6.23 24.89 13.90
C GLU A 118 4.76 25.17 13.54
N ASP A 119 4.45 25.14 12.25
CA ASP A 119 3.12 25.31 11.70
C ASP A 119 2.99 24.63 10.33
N ASN A 120 1.79 24.63 9.76
CA ASN A 120 1.54 24.00 8.47
C ASN A 120 2.19 24.76 7.30
N GLU A 121 2.51 26.04 7.43
CA GLU A 121 3.22 26.78 6.37
C GLU A 121 4.67 26.31 6.29
N ASN A 122 5.34 26.12 7.43
CA ASN A 122 6.67 25.52 7.51
C ASN A 122 6.72 24.12 6.87
N VAL A 123 5.75 23.26 7.21
CA VAL A 123 5.65 21.91 6.62
C VAL A 123 5.44 22.01 5.10
N ARG A 124 4.58 22.91 4.63
CA ARG A 124 4.34 23.09 3.19
C ARG A 124 5.61 23.54 2.46
N ASP A 125 6.37 24.46 3.05
CA ASP A 125 7.59 25.01 2.46
C ASP A 125 8.73 23.97 2.38
N GLY A 126 8.75 23.01 3.32
CA GLY A 126 9.65 21.86 3.35
C GLY A 126 9.23 20.68 2.46
N ILE A 127 8.12 20.77 1.72
CA ILE A 127 7.68 19.72 0.79
C ILE A 127 7.93 20.16 -0.65
N ARG A 128 8.45 19.25 -1.47
CA ARG A 128 8.56 19.43 -2.93
C ARG A 128 7.86 18.32 -3.65
N VAL A 129 6.96 18.68 -4.56
CA VAL A 129 6.39 17.77 -5.56
C VAL A 129 6.94 18.20 -6.92
N ARG A 130 7.71 17.33 -7.56
CA ARG A 130 8.38 17.62 -8.84
C ARG A 130 7.78 16.78 -9.95
N ASN A 131 7.33 17.41 -11.02
CA ASN A 131 7.14 16.76 -12.31
C ASN A 131 8.55 16.51 -12.89
N VAL A 132 8.96 15.25 -12.91
CA VAL A 132 10.27 14.81 -13.39
C VAL A 132 10.31 14.78 -14.92
N THR A 133 9.18 14.49 -15.58
CA THR A 133 9.05 14.43 -17.05
C THR A 133 9.31 15.79 -17.69
N ASP A 134 8.70 16.86 -17.17
CA ASP A 134 8.73 18.21 -17.74
C ASP A 134 9.59 19.20 -16.95
N ASP A 135 10.29 18.72 -15.91
CA ASP A 135 11.30 19.45 -15.15
C ASP A 135 10.80 20.69 -14.39
N TYR A 136 9.61 20.62 -13.78
CA TYR A 136 9.06 21.71 -12.97
C TYR A 136 8.48 21.23 -11.63
N ASN A 137 8.28 22.16 -10.68
CA ASN A 137 7.67 21.85 -9.38
C ASN A 137 6.16 22.11 -9.43
N VAL A 138 5.37 21.15 -8.98
CA VAL A 138 3.92 21.27 -8.82
C VAL A 138 3.61 22.12 -7.59
N GLY A 139 2.64 23.01 -7.71
CA GLY A 139 2.18 23.86 -6.60
C GLY A 139 1.40 23.07 -5.55
N ILE A 140 1.54 23.46 -4.28
CA ILE A 140 0.83 22.88 -3.15
C ILE A 140 -0.11 23.95 -2.58
N ASP A 141 -1.43 23.72 -2.66
CA ASP A 141 -2.45 24.63 -2.09
C ASP A 141 -2.31 24.68 -0.58
N ARG A 142 -2.34 23.50 0.07
CA ARG A 142 -2.27 23.37 1.52
C ARG A 142 -1.73 22.03 1.97
N VAL A 143 -1.28 22.01 3.22
CA VAL A 143 -1.04 20.79 3.98
C VAL A 143 -1.89 20.76 5.24
N SER A 144 -2.31 19.57 5.64
CA SER A 144 -3.12 19.37 6.85
C SER A 144 -2.85 18.03 7.51
N PHE A 145 -3.01 17.97 8.84
CA PHE A 145 -2.86 16.75 9.61
C PHE A 145 -4.22 16.22 10.09
N SER A 146 -4.41 14.91 10.06
CA SER A 146 -5.60 14.23 10.56
C SER A 146 -5.20 12.96 11.30
N GLY A 147 -4.93 13.07 12.61
CA GLY A 147 -4.44 11.97 13.42
C GLY A 147 -3.06 11.50 12.94
N LYS A 148 -3.01 10.31 12.34
CA LYS A 148 -1.79 9.67 11.83
C LYS A 148 -1.49 9.98 10.36
N GLU A 149 -2.21 10.94 9.76
CA GLU A 149 -2.07 11.28 8.35
C GLU A 149 -1.60 12.72 8.16
N LEU A 150 -0.64 12.91 7.26
CA LEU A 150 -0.37 14.16 6.58
C LEU A 150 -1.06 14.13 5.21
N ARG A 151 -1.83 15.17 4.89
CA ARG A 151 -2.48 15.36 3.59
C ARG A 151 -1.89 16.58 2.89
N ILE A 152 -1.48 16.39 1.64
CA ILE A 152 -0.86 17.39 0.78
C ILE A 152 -1.82 17.62 -0.38
N ASP A 153 -2.52 18.75 -0.39
CA ASP A 153 -3.44 19.13 -1.46
C ASP A 153 -2.67 19.98 -2.48
N LEU A 154 -2.69 19.56 -3.74
CA LEU A 154 -2.02 20.21 -4.86
C LEU A 154 -2.86 21.37 -5.39
N ASP A 155 -2.21 22.41 -5.91
CA ASP A 155 -2.89 23.56 -6.55
C ASP A 155 -3.67 23.14 -7.81
N GLU A 156 -3.11 22.18 -8.53
CA GLU A 156 -3.69 21.59 -9.73
C GLU A 156 -3.58 20.06 -9.64
N PRO A 157 -4.52 19.32 -10.26
CA PRO A 157 -4.40 17.87 -10.36
C PRO A 157 -3.16 17.47 -11.18
N LEU A 158 -2.74 16.21 -11.05
CA LEU A 158 -1.62 15.67 -11.81
C LEU A 158 -1.89 15.66 -13.33
N GLU A 159 -0.82 15.72 -14.11
CA GLU A 159 -0.85 15.56 -15.56
C GLU A 159 -0.78 14.07 -15.92
N SER A 160 -1.20 13.73 -17.13
CA SER A 160 -1.19 12.35 -17.64
C SER A 160 0.16 11.99 -18.25
N ASN A 161 0.54 10.71 -18.16
CA ASN A 161 1.80 10.16 -18.68
C ASN A 161 3.05 10.83 -18.10
N THR A 162 2.99 11.16 -16.81
CA THR A 162 4.00 12.00 -16.14
C THR A 162 4.55 11.30 -14.91
N THR A 163 5.87 11.35 -14.72
CA THR A 163 6.54 10.87 -13.52
C THR A 163 6.69 12.01 -12.51
N TYR A 164 6.33 11.72 -11.26
CA TYR A 164 6.43 12.63 -10.14
C TYR A 164 7.38 12.11 -9.08
N ARG A 165 8.05 13.04 -8.39
CA ARG A 165 8.88 12.78 -7.21
C ARG A 165 8.43 13.70 -6.08
N VAL A 166 8.30 13.16 -4.88
CA VAL A 166 7.96 13.91 -3.68
C VAL A 166 9.13 13.84 -2.70
N THR A 167 9.48 14.98 -2.10
CA THR A 167 10.42 15.04 -0.98
C THR A 167 9.81 15.79 0.19
N ILE A 168 10.19 15.42 1.40
CA ILE A 168 9.77 16.07 2.65
C ILE A 168 11.04 16.32 3.47
N ASP A 169 11.32 17.57 3.80
CA ASP A 169 12.47 17.92 4.64
C ASP A 169 12.36 17.26 6.02
N ASN A 170 13.51 16.95 6.61
CA ASN A 170 13.59 16.37 7.94
C ASN A 170 13.19 17.39 9.03
N ASP A 171 12.85 16.91 10.23
CA ASP A 171 12.64 17.73 11.43
C ASP A 171 11.48 18.77 11.35
N ILE A 172 10.61 18.71 10.33
CA ILE A 172 9.44 19.61 10.19
C ILE A 172 8.14 18.97 10.72
N ILE A 173 8.15 17.65 10.92
CA ILE A 173 7.02 16.85 11.45
C ILE A 173 7.51 16.10 12.69
N GLU A 174 6.66 16.04 13.71
CA GLU A 174 6.89 15.23 14.91
C GLU A 174 5.64 14.46 15.31
N ASP A 175 5.82 13.40 16.09
CA ASP A 175 4.71 12.72 16.74
C ASP A 175 4.14 13.54 17.92
N ARG A 176 2.87 13.31 18.25
CA ARG A 176 2.16 14.06 19.31
C ARG A 176 2.36 13.51 20.71
N GLU A 177 2.77 12.25 20.82
CA GLU A 177 2.83 11.51 22.07
C GLU A 177 4.19 11.71 22.75
N TYR A 178 5.27 11.63 21.98
CA TYR A 178 6.65 11.61 22.45
C TYR A 178 7.53 12.72 21.84
N GLY A 179 7.07 13.41 20.80
CA GLY A 179 7.80 14.53 20.17
C GLY A 179 9.03 14.09 19.38
N GLN A 180 9.04 12.86 18.88
CA GLN A 180 10.05 12.36 17.96
C GLN A 180 9.88 12.99 16.59
N TYR A 181 11.00 13.42 16.02
CA TYR A 181 11.04 14.01 14.69
C TYR A 181 10.98 12.93 13.62
N PHE A 182 10.23 13.22 12.56
CA PHE A 182 10.27 12.44 11.33
C PHE A 182 11.52 12.80 10.53
N GLU A 183 12.28 11.78 10.10
CA GLU A 183 13.54 11.96 9.37
C GLU A 183 13.36 12.54 7.95
N GLY A 184 12.12 12.67 7.46
CA GLY A 184 11.82 13.20 6.13
C GLY A 184 11.67 12.10 5.08
N ILE A 185 11.56 12.51 3.82
CA ILE A 185 11.50 11.64 2.64
C ILE A 185 12.48 12.20 1.62
N ASP A 186 13.53 11.44 1.30
CA ASP A 186 14.58 11.87 0.39
C ASP A 186 14.19 11.67 -1.08
N ALA A 187 14.97 12.30 -1.96
CA ALA A 187 14.83 12.16 -3.40
C ALA A 187 15.13 10.71 -3.85
N GLY A 188 14.08 9.91 -3.98
CA GLY A 188 14.13 8.50 -4.36
C GLY A 188 13.28 7.58 -3.49
N ASP A 189 12.73 8.09 -2.39
CA ASP A 189 11.89 7.31 -1.47
C ASP A 189 10.38 7.46 -1.74
N TRP A 190 10.01 8.40 -2.62
CA TRP A 190 8.64 8.56 -3.09
C TRP A 190 8.58 9.07 -4.54
N GLU A 191 8.46 8.14 -5.47
CA GLU A 191 8.27 8.38 -6.91
C GLU A 191 7.05 7.61 -7.42
N PHE A 192 6.31 8.16 -8.37
CA PHE A 192 5.19 7.48 -9.02
C PHE A 192 4.93 8.08 -10.42
N SER A 193 4.17 7.42 -11.28
CA SER A 193 3.75 7.96 -12.57
C SER A 193 2.26 7.83 -12.85
N THR A 194 1.79 8.66 -13.77
CA THR A 194 0.38 8.73 -14.18
C THR A 194 0.14 8.12 -15.57
N ASP A 195 0.56 6.88 -15.80
CA ASP A 195 0.22 6.12 -17.01
C ASP A 195 -1.19 5.49 -16.85
N TYR A 196 -2.18 6.37 -16.74
CA TYR A 196 -3.53 6.01 -16.31
C TYR A 196 -4.40 5.57 -17.48
N GLU A 197 -4.87 4.33 -17.39
CA GLU A 197 -5.98 3.80 -18.17
C GLU A 197 -7.25 3.78 -17.29
N GLU A 198 -8.40 4.14 -17.87
CA GLU A 198 -9.69 4.05 -17.15
C GLU A 198 -9.93 2.61 -16.67
N LEU A 199 -10.53 2.45 -15.50
CA LEU A 199 -10.78 1.13 -14.95
C LEU A 199 -11.75 0.35 -15.85
N GLU A 200 -11.28 -0.74 -16.46
CA GLU A 200 -12.06 -1.56 -17.39
C GLU A 200 -11.93 -3.05 -17.13
N ILE A 201 -12.87 -3.84 -17.66
CA ILE A 201 -12.83 -5.30 -17.58
C ILE A 201 -12.08 -5.86 -18.80
N LEU A 202 -10.98 -6.56 -18.54
CA LEU A 202 -10.16 -7.22 -19.55
C LEU A 202 -10.69 -8.61 -19.93
N GLU A 203 -11.19 -9.36 -18.93
CA GLU A 203 -11.62 -10.74 -19.14
C GLU A 203 -12.89 -11.07 -18.32
N LEU A 204 -13.75 -11.90 -18.91
CA LEU A 204 -14.96 -12.43 -18.27
C LEU A 204 -14.95 -13.96 -18.32
N THR A 205 -15.26 -14.61 -17.20
CA THR A 205 -15.52 -16.05 -17.15
C THR A 205 -16.89 -16.31 -16.52
N PRO A 206 -17.86 -16.87 -17.26
CA PRO A 206 -17.79 -17.18 -18.69
C PRO A 206 -17.67 -15.93 -19.58
N GLU A 207 -17.06 -16.08 -20.75
CA GLU A 207 -16.95 -14.99 -21.73
C GLU A 207 -18.34 -14.49 -22.16
N ASN A 208 -18.44 -13.19 -22.45
CA ASN A 208 -19.64 -12.63 -23.05
C ASN A 208 -19.92 -13.31 -24.42
N GLY A 209 -21.17 -13.66 -24.67
CA GLY A 209 -21.62 -14.37 -25.86
C GLY A 209 -21.36 -15.89 -25.84
N ALA A 210 -20.68 -16.44 -24.82
CA ALA A 210 -20.41 -17.88 -24.76
C ALA A 210 -21.70 -18.71 -24.80
N SER A 211 -21.77 -19.75 -25.62
CA SER A 211 -22.99 -20.54 -25.82
C SER A 211 -22.94 -21.97 -25.30
N ASN A 212 -21.81 -22.38 -24.71
CA ASN A 212 -21.52 -23.77 -24.34
C ASN A 212 -20.99 -23.91 -22.91
N VAL A 213 -21.41 -23.00 -22.03
CA VAL A 213 -20.98 -22.97 -20.61
C VAL A 213 -21.52 -24.20 -19.90
N ASN A 214 -20.68 -24.92 -19.14
CA ASN A 214 -21.13 -26.09 -18.39
C ASN A 214 -21.83 -25.65 -17.10
N GLY A 215 -23.10 -25.27 -17.21
CA GLY A 215 -23.86 -24.66 -16.12
C GLY A 215 -23.78 -25.46 -14.81
N PRO A 216 -24.08 -26.78 -14.81
CA PRO A 216 -24.02 -27.60 -13.60
C PRO A 216 -22.64 -27.74 -12.95
N ARG A 217 -21.57 -27.22 -13.58
CA ARG A 217 -20.21 -27.13 -13.02
C ARG A 217 -19.74 -25.69 -12.82
N THR A 218 -20.62 -24.72 -13.02
CA THR A 218 -20.33 -23.29 -12.88
C THR A 218 -21.07 -22.76 -11.66
N GLU A 219 -20.32 -22.52 -10.59
CA GLU A 219 -20.78 -21.89 -9.35
C GLU A 219 -20.11 -20.53 -9.12
N VAL A 220 -19.07 -20.19 -9.88
CA VAL A 220 -18.32 -18.95 -9.75
C VAL A 220 -18.23 -18.27 -11.11
N LEU A 221 -18.62 -17.00 -11.14
CA LEU A 221 -18.41 -16.09 -12.26
C LEU A 221 -17.26 -15.15 -11.89
N LYS A 222 -16.43 -14.78 -12.87
CA LYS A 222 -15.24 -13.97 -12.64
C LYS A 222 -15.11 -12.86 -13.67
N ALA A 223 -14.66 -11.71 -13.22
CA ALA A 223 -14.22 -10.61 -14.07
C ALA A 223 -12.81 -10.17 -13.64
N TRP A 224 -11.93 -9.90 -14.60
CA TRP A 224 -10.59 -9.38 -14.38
C TRP A 224 -10.53 -7.94 -14.89
N PHE A 225 -9.99 -7.06 -14.06
CA PHE A 225 -9.82 -5.64 -14.36
C PHE A 225 -8.38 -5.36 -14.83
N ASN A 226 -8.16 -4.19 -15.43
CA ASN A 226 -6.82 -3.71 -15.79
C ASN A 226 -5.99 -3.20 -14.61
N GLY A 227 -6.55 -3.17 -13.40
CA GLY A 227 -5.85 -2.82 -12.16
C GLY A 227 -6.54 -3.39 -10.92
N ASP A 228 -5.90 -3.24 -9.76
CA ASP A 228 -6.42 -3.71 -8.47
C ASP A 228 -7.68 -2.92 -8.08
N ILE A 229 -8.69 -3.62 -7.57
CA ILE A 229 -10.00 -3.03 -7.28
C ILE A 229 -10.40 -3.13 -5.81
N GLN A 230 -11.08 -2.08 -5.35
CA GLN A 230 -11.72 -2.02 -4.05
C GLN A 230 -13.20 -1.62 -4.16
N VAL A 231 -13.95 -1.81 -3.08
CA VAL A 231 -15.35 -1.39 -3.00
C VAL A 231 -15.40 0.08 -2.59
N VAL A 232 -16.17 0.87 -3.35
CA VAL A 232 -16.41 2.28 -3.00
C VAL A 232 -17.04 2.37 -1.62
N ASP A 233 -16.54 3.28 -0.77
CA ASP A 233 -17.02 3.46 0.60
C ASP A 233 -18.55 3.57 0.72
N GLY A 234 -19.11 2.82 1.66
CA GLY A 234 -20.55 2.77 1.92
C GLY A 234 -21.38 1.99 0.89
N LYS A 235 -20.75 1.39 -0.13
CA LYS A 235 -21.43 0.45 -1.03
C LYS A 235 -21.46 -0.95 -0.45
N ASP A 236 -22.53 -1.67 -0.77
CA ASP A 236 -22.71 -3.06 -0.38
C ASP A 236 -22.24 -3.95 -1.54
N LEU A 237 -21.17 -4.72 -1.27
CA LEU A 237 -20.51 -5.59 -2.24
C LEU A 237 -21.44 -6.69 -2.78
N LEU A 238 -22.37 -7.22 -1.98
CA LEU A 238 -23.35 -8.20 -2.47
C LEU A 238 -24.40 -7.53 -3.36
N ARG A 239 -24.71 -6.26 -3.09
CA ARG A 239 -25.63 -5.47 -3.91
C ARG A 239 -24.95 -4.78 -5.08
N SER A 240 -23.65 -4.89 -5.30
CA SER A 240 -23.02 -4.31 -6.50
C SER A 240 -23.27 -5.16 -7.75
N VAL A 241 -23.54 -6.46 -7.59
CA VAL A 241 -23.72 -7.40 -8.70
C VAL A 241 -25.15 -7.97 -8.72
N ARG A 242 -25.66 -8.24 -9.92
CA ARG A 242 -26.90 -9.02 -10.13
C ARG A 242 -26.69 -10.08 -11.20
N VAL A 243 -27.06 -11.32 -10.91
CA VAL A 243 -27.13 -12.40 -11.90
C VAL A 243 -28.61 -12.67 -12.20
N TYR A 244 -28.98 -12.68 -13.47
CA TYR A 244 -30.37 -12.81 -13.92
C TYR A 244 -30.50 -13.97 -14.90
N ASN A 245 -31.39 -14.91 -14.59
CA ASN A 245 -31.84 -15.94 -15.51
C ASN A 245 -32.86 -15.31 -16.46
N ARG A 246 -32.46 -15.08 -17.71
CA ARG A 246 -33.30 -14.44 -18.72
C ARG A 246 -34.37 -15.37 -19.27
N THR A 247 -34.09 -16.68 -19.32
CA THR A 247 -35.02 -17.69 -19.83
C THR A 247 -36.24 -17.81 -18.93
N ASP A 248 -36.02 -17.96 -17.63
CA ASP A 248 -37.08 -18.19 -16.63
C ASP A 248 -37.55 -16.89 -15.97
N ARG A 249 -36.84 -15.78 -16.19
CA ARG A 249 -37.12 -14.44 -15.68
C ARG A 249 -37.00 -14.32 -14.16
N GLU A 250 -35.94 -14.90 -13.62
CA GLU A 250 -35.69 -14.97 -12.17
C GLU A 250 -34.30 -14.43 -11.83
N ILE A 251 -34.16 -13.87 -10.63
CA ILE A 251 -32.86 -13.46 -10.09
C ILE A 251 -32.18 -14.70 -9.52
N VAL A 252 -30.92 -14.91 -9.88
CA VAL A 252 -30.09 -15.99 -9.32
C VAL A 252 -29.51 -15.53 -7.99
N GLU A 253 -29.64 -16.36 -6.95
CA GLU A 253 -29.11 -16.01 -5.63
C GLU A 253 -27.58 -16.11 -5.59
N ILE A 254 -26.94 -15.01 -5.20
CA ILE A 254 -25.49 -14.94 -4.97
C ILE A 254 -25.21 -15.32 -3.51
N LYS A 255 -24.26 -16.22 -3.30
CA LYS A 255 -23.79 -16.66 -1.98
C LYS A 255 -22.85 -15.63 -1.36
N LYS A 256 -21.84 -15.22 -2.13
CA LYS A 256 -20.85 -14.21 -1.74
C LYS A 256 -20.24 -13.56 -2.97
N VAL A 257 -19.80 -12.33 -2.80
CA VAL A 257 -18.94 -11.62 -3.74
C VAL A 257 -17.64 -11.31 -3.01
N GLU A 258 -16.52 -11.56 -3.67
CA GLU A 258 -15.18 -11.36 -3.14
C GLU A 258 -14.33 -10.61 -4.16
N LEU A 259 -13.38 -9.84 -3.66
CA LEU A 259 -12.33 -9.21 -4.45
C LEU A 259 -11.00 -9.90 -4.13
N ASP A 260 -10.21 -10.12 -5.16
CA ASP A 260 -8.85 -10.66 -5.08
C ASP A 260 -7.97 -9.85 -6.02
N GLN A 261 -7.41 -8.75 -5.50
CA GLN A 261 -6.66 -7.76 -6.28
C GLN A 261 -7.49 -7.24 -7.47
N ASP A 262 -7.07 -7.54 -8.69
CA ASP A 262 -7.70 -7.26 -9.99
C ASP A 262 -8.95 -8.12 -10.30
N LYS A 263 -9.33 -9.06 -9.44
CA LYS A 263 -10.40 -10.04 -9.72
C LYS A 263 -11.66 -9.80 -8.90
N LEU A 264 -12.79 -9.75 -9.59
CA LEU A 264 -14.13 -9.86 -9.01
C LEU A 264 -14.62 -11.32 -9.08
N LEU A 265 -14.87 -11.94 -7.93
CA LEU A 265 -15.39 -13.31 -7.82
C LEU A 265 -16.84 -13.30 -7.32
N ILE A 266 -17.75 -13.84 -8.13
CA ILE A 266 -19.19 -13.93 -7.82
C ILE A 266 -19.52 -15.40 -7.60
N THR A 267 -19.65 -15.81 -6.33
CA THR A 267 -20.02 -17.19 -5.98
C THR A 267 -21.54 -17.31 -5.84
N LEU A 268 -22.16 -18.17 -6.62
CA LEU A 268 -23.60 -18.45 -6.61
C LEU A 268 -23.97 -19.39 -5.45
N LYS A 269 -25.22 -19.34 -4.99
CA LYS A 269 -25.72 -20.29 -3.98
C LYS A 269 -25.92 -21.69 -4.54
N GLU A 270 -26.31 -21.77 -5.81
CA GLU A 270 -26.51 -23.02 -6.54
C GLU A 270 -25.79 -22.92 -7.91
N PRO A 271 -25.29 -24.04 -8.44
CA PRO A 271 -24.72 -24.06 -9.79
C PRO A 271 -25.76 -23.65 -10.83
N LEU A 272 -25.29 -23.11 -11.95
CA LEU A 272 -26.18 -22.69 -13.03
C LEU A 272 -26.95 -23.88 -13.63
N LEU A 273 -28.21 -23.67 -13.96
CA LEU A 273 -29.02 -24.63 -14.70
C LEU A 273 -28.55 -24.74 -16.16
N ARG A 274 -28.81 -25.89 -16.79
CA ARG A 274 -28.52 -26.18 -18.21
C ARG A 274 -29.51 -25.49 -19.17
N ASN A 275 -29.06 -25.17 -20.39
CA ASN A 275 -29.89 -24.58 -21.46
C ASN A 275 -30.57 -23.25 -21.06
N ILE A 276 -29.93 -22.46 -20.20
CA ILE A 276 -30.42 -21.18 -19.72
C ILE A 276 -29.53 -20.06 -20.22
N VAL A 277 -30.15 -18.92 -20.56
CA VAL A 277 -29.46 -17.67 -20.86
C VAL A 277 -29.35 -16.86 -19.58
N TYR A 278 -28.13 -16.51 -19.19
CA TYR A 278 -27.85 -15.67 -18.04
C TYR A 278 -27.29 -14.32 -18.47
N GLU A 279 -27.59 -13.30 -17.67
CA GLU A 279 -27.02 -11.96 -17.76
C GLU A 279 -26.45 -11.58 -16.40
N VAL A 280 -25.26 -10.98 -16.40
CA VAL A 280 -24.62 -10.45 -15.20
C VAL A 280 -24.52 -8.95 -15.32
N THR A 281 -25.03 -8.23 -14.33
CA THR A 281 -24.95 -6.77 -14.26
C THR A 281 -24.04 -6.39 -13.11
N ILE A 282 -23.06 -5.53 -13.37
CA ILE A 282 -22.26 -4.86 -12.36
C ILE A 282 -22.74 -3.41 -12.30
N ARG A 283 -23.19 -2.96 -11.12
CA ARG A 283 -23.69 -1.60 -10.94
C ARG A 283 -22.54 -0.60 -11.05
N ALA A 284 -22.79 0.49 -11.79
CA ALA A 284 -21.92 1.65 -11.87
C ALA A 284 -21.53 2.17 -10.48
N ASN A 285 -20.32 2.71 -10.37
CA ASN A 285 -19.82 3.39 -9.18
C ASN A 285 -19.88 2.54 -7.90
N CYS A 286 -19.72 1.22 -8.04
CA CYS A 286 -19.65 0.30 -6.89
C CYS A 286 -18.25 -0.23 -6.63
N PHE A 287 -17.39 -0.20 -7.64
CA PHE A 287 -15.98 -0.55 -7.57
C PHE A 287 -15.16 0.65 -7.97
N GLU A 288 -13.99 0.79 -7.38
CA GLU A 288 -13.00 1.78 -7.75
C GLU A 288 -11.60 1.16 -7.74
N ALA A 289 -10.69 1.71 -8.52
CA ALA A 289 -9.29 1.31 -8.50
C ALA A 289 -8.68 1.62 -7.13
N GLU A 290 -7.87 0.69 -6.59
CA GLU A 290 -7.34 0.80 -5.23
C GLU A 290 -6.40 2.00 -5.06
N ASP A 291 -5.57 2.24 -6.08
CA ASP A 291 -4.53 3.27 -6.06
C ASP A 291 -5.07 4.67 -6.39
N THR A 292 -6.07 4.74 -7.27
CA THR A 292 -6.54 6.02 -7.81
C THR A 292 -7.90 6.47 -7.29
N GLY A 293 -8.72 5.54 -6.80
CA GLY A 293 -10.13 5.81 -6.48
C GLY A 293 -11.00 6.09 -7.71
N ASP A 294 -10.50 5.82 -8.93
CA ASP A 294 -11.31 5.94 -10.14
C ASP A 294 -12.44 4.90 -10.14
N LYS A 295 -13.65 5.33 -10.50
CA LYS A 295 -14.86 4.53 -10.34
C LYS A 295 -15.19 3.78 -11.62
N PHE A 296 -15.41 2.49 -11.47
CA PHE A 296 -15.91 1.67 -12.55
C PHE A 296 -17.31 2.11 -12.98
N GLU A 297 -17.48 2.45 -14.26
CA GLU A 297 -18.75 2.89 -14.87
C GLU A 297 -19.84 1.81 -14.86
N GLY A 298 -19.47 0.56 -14.54
CA GLY A 298 -20.38 -0.57 -14.45
C GLY A 298 -20.41 -1.42 -15.71
N LEU A 299 -21.20 -2.49 -15.65
CA LEU A 299 -21.37 -3.44 -16.75
C LEU A 299 -22.85 -3.77 -16.87
N ASP A 300 -23.47 -3.44 -18.01
CA ASP A 300 -24.86 -3.80 -18.27
C ASP A 300 -25.02 -5.32 -18.47
N GLY A 301 -26.21 -5.85 -18.16
CA GLY A 301 -26.51 -7.27 -18.35
C GLY A 301 -26.35 -7.75 -19.80
N SER A 302 -26.44 -6.85 -20.78
CA SER A 302 -26.19 -7.17 -22.18
C SER A 302 -24.71 -7.31 -22.55
N GLU A 303 -23.81 -6.78 -21.72
CA GLU A 303 -22.36 -6.80 -21.91
C GLU A 303 -21.71 -8.03 -21.26
N TRP A 304 -22.44 -8.74 -20.39
CA TRP A 304 -22.05 -10.05 -19.88
C TRP A 304 -23.21 -11.03 -19.93
N ARG A 305 -23.44 -11.58 -21.14
CA ARG A 305 -24.52 -12.54 -21.41
C ARG A 305 -23.96 -13.85 -21.95
N PHE A 306 -24.36 -14.99 -21.40
CA PHE A 306 -23.92 -16.30 -21.89
C PHE A 306 -25.03 -17.36 -21.75
N THR A 307 -24.85 -18.50 -22.42
CA THR A 307 -25.79 -19.63 -22.45
C THR A 307 -25.11 -20.90 -21.96
N THR A 308 -25.81 -21.64 -21.09
CA THR A 308 -25.35 -22.92 -20.55
C THR A 308 -25.82 -24.11 -21.39
N ARG A 309 -25.09 -25.24 -21.32
CA ARG A 309 -25.45 -26.54 -21.89
C ARG A 309 -25.66 -27.62 -20.84
#